data_AF-A0A433BQM2-F1
#
_entry.id   AF-A0A433BQM2-F1
#
_cell.length_a   1.000
_cell.length_b   1.000
_cell.length_c   1.000
_cell.angle_alpha   90.00
_cell.angle_beta   90.00
_cell.angle_gamma   90.00
#
_symmetry.space_group_name_H-M   'P 1'
#
loop_
_entity.id
_entity.type
_entity.pdbx_description
1 polymer ?
#
loop_
_entity_poly.entity_id
_entity_poly.type
_entity_poly.pdbx_seq_one_letter_code
_entity_poly.pdbx_strand_id
1 'polypeptide(L)'
;MAPIASSSRAPPPPIEHSPGPDPLSEAEVDEDPFENFHIEPACAVKLNNLVGDFDKVLDSITHGMQRGTETACELEEVQEPEQVEKIEFSIRTYIDLENRLKIEKAAMENLRDRIKGGEKIKNLVAEYQTAVQRATDEYENQPEAAKYFGNEAFVDFKQKVWEVHHPDQEMPPLNPRPVDDDLVIGTQRVSLKCPITQTLLVNPVTRCVRWTYGVVP
;
A
#
# COMPACT_ATOMS: atom_id res chain seq x y z
N MET A 1 109.46 -31.84 -42.50
CA MET A 1 108.92 -32.13 -41.14
C MET A 1 108.64 -30.81 -40.46
N ALA A 2 107.51 -30.71 -39.75
CA ALA A 2 106.81 -29.52 -39.21
C ALA A 2 105.76 -28.87 -40.15
N PRO A 3 104.71 -28.20 -39.64
CA PRO A 3 104.03 -28.29 -38.33
C PRO A 3 102.49 -28.44 -38.44
N ILE A 4 101.87 -28.57 -37.27
CA ILE A 4 100.45 -28.81 -36.97
C ILE A 4 99.69 -27.47 -36.90
N ALA A 5 98.49 -27.39 -37.50
CA ALA A 5 97.61 -26.21 -37.43
C ALA A 5 96.21 -26.57 -36.95
N SER A 6 95.71 -25.76 -36.00
CA SER A 6 94.35 -25.72 -35.47
C SER A 6 93.28 -25.55 -36.56
N SER A 7 92.12 -26.17 -36.37
CA SER A 7 90.88 -25.75 -37.05
C SER A 7 89.66 -25.91 -36.13
N SER A 8 88.87 -24.85 -36.11
CA SER A 8 87.74 -24.54 -35.23
C SER A 8 86.48 -25.32 -35.64
N ARG A 9 85.72 -25.86 -34.67
CA ARG A 9 84.40 -26.48 -34.88
C ARG A 9 83.31 -25.45 -34.56
N ALA A 10 82.39 -25.24 -35.51
CA ALA A 10 81.20 -24.41 -35.32
C ALA A 10 80.14 -25.10 -34.43
N PRO A 11 79.35 -24.34 -33.65
CA PRO A 11 78.26 -24.88 -32.83
C PRO A 11 76.99 -25.22 -33.64
N PRO A 12 76.16 -26.17 -33.18
CA PRO A 12 74.92 -26.56 -33.84
C PRO A 12 73.80 -25.50 -33.72
N PRO A 13 72.84 -25.49 -34.65
CA PRO A 13 71.77 -24.48 -34.70
C PRO A 13 70.73 -24.61 -33.58
N PRO A 14 69.98 -23.52 -33.27
CA PRO A 14 69.03 -23.47 -32.17
C PRO A 14 67.79 -24.35 -32.37
N ILE A 15 67.26 -24.85 -31.26
CA ILE A 15 66.06 -25.71 -31.18
C ILE A 15 64.81 -24.88 -31.53
N GLU A 16 64.06 -25.31 -32.55
CA GLU A 16 62.72 -24.78 -32.87
C GLU A 16 61.74 -25.14 -31.74
N HIS A 17 61.25 -24.13 -31.01
CA HIS A 17 60.06 -24.28 -30.17
C HIS A 17 58.81 -24.19 -31.05
N SER A 18 58.12 -25.31 -31.20
CA SER A 18 56.74 -25.34 -31.72
C SER A 18 55.84 -24.48 -30.83
N PRO A 19 54.96 -23.63 -31.38
CA PRO A 19 53.93 -22.97 -30.59
C PRO A 19 52.92 -24.04 -30.13
N GLY A 20 52.75 -24.17 -28.81
CA GLY A 20 51.71 -25.00 -28.23
C GLY A 20 50.31 -24.51 -28.62
N PRO A 21 49.29 -25.37 -28.60
CA PRO A 21 47.92 -24.95 -28.88
C PRO A 21 47.44 -23.96 -27.79
N ASP A 22 46.93 -22.82 -28.23
CA ASP A 22 46.31 -21.79 -27.39
C ASP A 22 45.22 -22.42 -26.48
N PRO A 23 45.34 -22.34 -25.14
CA PRO A 23 44.24 -22.66 -24.26
C PRO A 23 43.35 -21.41 -24.15
N LEU A 24 42.31 -21.41 -24.97
CA LEU A 24 40.97 -20.87 -24.73
C LEU A 24 40.92 -19.59 -23.88
N SER A 25 40.64 -18.47 -24.56
CA SER A 25 40.06 -17.29 -23.92
C SER A 25 38.74 -17.70 -23.24
N GLU A 26 38.78 -17.96 -21.95
CA GLU A 26 37.60 -17.95 -21.08
C GLU A 26 37.14 -16.50 -20.95
N ALA A 27 36.47 -16.02 -22.01
CA ALA A 27 35.48 -14.98 -21.81
C ALA A 27 34.33 -15.65 -21.06
N GLU A 28 34.45 -15.71 -19.73
CA GLU A 28 33.30 -15.88 -18.85
C GLU A 28 32.36 -14.71 -19.14
N VAL A 29 31.44 -14.95 -20.07
CA VAL A 29 30.28 -14.10 -20.26
C VAL A 29 29.40 -14.38 -19.06
N ASP A 30 29.67 -13.65 -17.97
CA ASP A 30 28.79 -13.52 -16.81
C ASP A 30 27.56 -12.70 -17.22
N GLU A 31 26.84 -13.17 -18.26
CA GLU A 31 25.56 -12.60 -18.63
C GLU A 31 24.58 -13.00 -17.54
N ASP A 32 24.20 -12.02 -16.72
CA ASP A 32 23.16 -12.15 -15.74
C ASP A 32 21.91 -12.73 -16.45
N PRO A 33 21.48 -13.96 -16.11
CA PRO A 33 20.37 -14.64 -16.79
C PRO A 33 19.05 -13.87 -16.68
N PHE A 34 18.97 -12.84 -15.83
CA PHE A 34 17.84 -11.94 -15.71
C PHE A 34 17.86 -10.75 -16.68
N GLU A 35 18.98 -10.41 -17.33
CA GLU A 35 19.04 -9.26 -18.27
C GLU A 35 18.14 -9.44 -19.50
N ASN A 36 17.93 -10.69 -19.94
CA ASN A 36 17.05 -11.05 -21.05
C ASN A 36 15.76 -11.75 -20.61
N PHE A 37 15.49 -11.83 -19.30
CA PHE A 37 14.25 -12.45 -18.82
C PHE A 37 13.07 -11.51 -19.10
N HIS A 38 12.03 -12.04 -19.74
CA HIS A 38 10.84 -11.28 -20.12
C HIS A 38 9.59 -11.98 -19.62
N ILE A 39 8.79 -11.25 -18.85
CA ILE A 39 7.51 -11.75 -18.38
C ILE A 39 6.50 -11.58 -19.49
N GLU A 40 5.97 -12.70 -19.98
CA GLU A 40 4.91 -12.69 -20.98
C GLU A 40 3.66 -11.97 -20.42
N PRO A 41 2.98 -11.11 -21.20
CA PRO A 41 1.78 -10.41 -20.75
C PRO A 41 0.67 -11.35 -20.22
N ALA A 42 0.61 -12.59 -20.73
CA ALA A 42 -0.29 -13.62 -20.24
C ALA A 42 -0.09 -13.95 -18.74
N CYS A 43 1.15 -13.83 -18.22
CA CYS A 43 1.45 -14.05 -16.82
C CYS A 43 0.86 -12.96 -15.90
N ALA A 44 0.56 -11.76 -16.41
CA ALA A 44 -0.08 -10.71 -15.61
C ALA A 44 -1.50 -11.08 -15.16
N VAL A 45 -2.16 -12.01 -15.85
CA VAL A 45 -3.48 -12.53 -15.45
C VAL A 45 -3.40 -13.27 -14.11
N LYS A 46 -2.26 -13.91 -13.81
CA LYS A 46 -2.05 -14.62 -12.53
C LYS A 46 -2.04 -13.66 -11.34
N LEU A 47 -1.61 -12.41 -11.55
CA LEU A 47 -1.62 -11.37 -10.52
C LEU A 47 -3.02 -10.86 -10.18
N ASN A 48 -4.02 -11.03 -11.07
CA ASN A 48 -5.38 -10.57 -10.80
C ASN A 48 -5.99 -11.27 -9.57
N ASN A 49 -5.75 -12.58 -9.42
CA ASN A 49 -6.27 -13.33 -8.28
C ASN A 49 -5.68 -12.83 -6.97
N LEU A 50 -4.37 -12.59 -6.96
CA LEU A 50 -3.67 -12.07 -5.79
C LEU A 50 -4.16 -10.67 -5.43
N VAL A 51 -4.31 -9.77 -6.41
CA VAL A 51 -4.89 -8.43 -6.21
C VAL A 51 -6.32 -8.53 -5.64
N GLY A 52 -7.14 -9.45 -6.18
CA GLY A 52 -8.50 -9.67 -5.66
C GLY A 52 -8.54 -10.29 -4.26
N ASP A 53 -7.49 -11.01 -3.83
CA ASP A 53 -7.39 -11.51 -2.47
C ASP A 53 -7.08 -10.39 -1.47
N PHE A 54 -6.33 -9.35 -1.85
CA PHE A 54 -6.18 -8.14 -1.03
C PHE A 54 -7.53 -7.49 -0.72
N ASP A 55 -8.42 -7.39 -1.71
CA ASP A 55 -9.75 -6.79 -1.52
C ASP A 55 -10.57 -7.53 -0.45
N LYS A 56 -10.49 -8.87 -0.43
CA LYS A 56 -11.17 -9.68 0.58
C LYS A 56 -10.63 -9.45 1.99
N VAL A 57 -9.31 -9.30 2.12
CA VAL A 57 -8.67 -9.03 3.41
C VAL A 57 -8.98 -7.62 3.87
N LEU A 58 -8.93 -6.63 2.97
CA LEU A 58 -9.34 -5.24 3.26
C LEU A 58 -10.79 -5.18 3.75
N ASP A 59 -11.71 -5.87 3.05
CA ASP A 59 -13.11 -5.96 3.47
C ASP A 59 -13.25 -6.59 4.86
N SER A 60 -12.49 -7.65 5.14
CA SER A 60 -12.48 -8.30 6.47
C SER A 60 -11.98 -7.34 7.57
N ILE A 61 -10.99 -6.50 7.28
CA ILE A 61 -10.48 -5.47 8.20
C ILE A 61 -11.55 -4.41 8.47
N THR A 62 -12.23 -3.93 7.44
CA THR A 62 -13.33 -2.96 7.58
C THR A 62 -14.45 -3.50 8.48
N HIS A 63 -14.88 -4.75 8.26
CA HIS A 63 -15.85 -5.41 9.13
C HIS A 63 -15.32 -5.59 10.57
N GLY A 64 -14.03 -5.87 10.74
CA GLY A 64 -13.37 -5.94 12.04
C GLY A 64 -13.45 -4.62 12.82
N MET A 65 -13.17 -3.50 12.16
CA MET A 65 -13.28 -2.16 12.76
C MET A 65 -14.71 -1.79 13.14
N GLN A 66 -15.69 -2.12 12.29
CA GLN A 66 -17.12 -1.89 12.56
C GLN A 66 -17.58 -2.64 13.82
N ARG A 67 -17.28 -3.94 13.91
CA ARG A 67 -17.61 -4.76 15.09
C ARG A 67 -16.86 -4.31 16.35
N GLY A 68 -15.60 -3.90 16.20
CA GLY A 68 -14.84 -3.28 17.28
C GLY A 68 -15.55 -2.04 17.81
N THR A 69 -16.04 -1.19 16.92
CA THR A 69 -16.79 0.02 17.28
C THR A 69 -18.08 -0.30 18.03
N GLU A 70 -18.87 -1.27 17.56
CA GLU A 70 -20.08 -1.74 18.26
C GLU A 70 -19.73 -2.26 19.66
N THR A 71 -18.69 -3.09 19.77
CA THR A 71 -18.23 -3.65 21.05
C THR A 71 -17.78 -2.56 22.01
N ALA A 72 -17.09 -1.53 21.51
CA ALA A 72 -16.68 -0.40 22.33
C ALA A 72 -17.86 0.41 22.86
N CYS A 73 -18.92 0.58 22.07
CA CYS A 73 -20.15 1.22 22.55
C CYS A 73 -20.77 0.42 23.70
N GLU A 74 -20.88 -0.90 23.57
CA GLU A 74 -21.38 -1.77 24.64
C GLU A 74 -20.51 -1.70 25.91
N LEU A 75 -19.18 -1.67 25.76
CA LEU A 75 -18.26 -1.52 26.89
C LEU A 75 -18.35 -0.15 27.56
N GLU A 76 -18.60 0.90 26.78
CA GLU A 76 -18.80 2.26 27.28
C GLU A 76 -20.11 2.37 28.07
N GLU A 77 -21.18 1.69 27.63
CA GLU A 77 -22.45 1.60 28.37
C GLU A 77 -22.28 0.91 29.73
N VAL A 78 -21.42 -0.11 29.80
CA VAL A 78 -21.10 -0.85 31.03
C VAL A 78 -20.02 -0.13 31.87
N GLN A 79 -19.49 1.00 31.39
CA GLN A 79 -18.46 1.83 32.05
C GLN A 79 -17.15 1.09 32.31
N GLU A 80 -16.65 0.37 31.29
CA GLU A 80 -15.37 -0.35 31.29
C GLU A 80 -14.31 0.38 30.42
N PRO A 81 -13.80 1.55 30.85
CA PRO A 81 -12.99 2.43 29.99
C PRO A 81 -11.65 1.82 29.57
N GLU A 82 -11.06 0.94 30.40
CA GLU A 82 -9.81 0.24 30.06
C GLU A 82 -9.97 -0.68 28.85
N GLN A 83 -11.16 -1.28 28.68
CA GLN A 83 -11.43 -2.14 27.53
C GLN A 83 -11.74 -1.32 26.29
N VAL A 84 -12.42 -0.18 26.43
CA VAL A 84 -12.65 0.76 25.33
C VAL A 84 -11.32 1.28 24.77
N GLU A 85 -10.35 1.60 25.62
CA GLU A 85 -9.01 2.01 25.20
C GLU A 85 -8.27 0.90 24.41
N LYS A 86 -8.41 -0.37 24.83
CA LYS A 86 -7.85 -1.51 24.11
C LYS A 86 -8.48 -1.71 22.73
N ILE A 87 -9.79 -1.49 22.61
CA ILE A 87 -10.48 -1.54 21.32
C ILE A 87 -10.04 -0.36 20.44
N GLU A 88 -9.87 0.84 21.00
CA GLU A 88 -9.33 1.98 20.26
C GLU A 88 -7.93 1.69 19.70
N PHE A 89 -7.04 1.14 20.52
CA PHE A 89 -5.71 0.71 20.07
C PHE A 89 -5.80 -0.34 18.95
N SER A 90 -6.76 -1.27 19.06
CA SER A 90 -7.00 -2.28 18.03
C SER A 90 -7.48 -1.66 16.71
N ILE A 91 -8.32 -0.63 16.76
CA ILE A 91 -8.78 0.11 15.57
C ILE A 91 -7.62 0.84 14.90
N ARG A 92 -6.75 1.52 15.65
CA ARG A 92 -5.53 2.12 15.07
C ARG A 92 -4.66 1.07 14.37
N THR A 93 -4.50 -0.10 15.00
CA THR A 93 -3.77 -1.23 14.42
C THR A 93 -4.41 -1.73 13.11
N TYR A 94 -5.75 -1.78 13.05
CA TYR A 94 -6.46 -2.14 11.82
C TYR A 94 -6.25 -1.10 10.71
N ILE A 95 -6.24 0.19 11.03
CA ILE A 95 -5.96 1.27 10.07
C ILE A 95 -4.53 1.17 9.52
N ASP A 96 -3.54 0.91 10.38
CA ASP A 96 -2.16 0.69 9.95
C ASP A 96 -2.05 -0.52 9.02
N LEU A 97 -2.70 -1.63 9.37
CA LEU A 97 -2.73 -2.83 8.54
C LEU A 97 -3.43 -2.59 7.19
N GLU A 98 -4.55 -1.88 7.19
CA GLU A 98 -5.29 -1.50 5.99
C GLU A 98 -4.40 -0.68 5.05
N ASN A 99 -3.69 0.32 5.56
CA ASN A 99 -2.76 1.13 4.76
C ASN A 99 -1.61 0.32 4.20
N ARG A 100 -1.00 -0.57 5.00
CA ARG A 100 0.07 -1.45 4.51
C ARG A 100 -0.40 -2.34 3.37
N LEU A 101 -1.58 -2.94 3.50
CA LEU A 101 -2.17 -3.77 2.45
C LEU A 101 -2.52 -2.94 1.20
N LYS A 102 -3.01 -1.71 1.35
CA LYS A 102 -3.25 -0.80 0.22
C LYS A 102 -1.96 -0.46 -0.52
N ILE A 103 -0.85 -0.23 0.20
CA ILE A 103 0.48 0.02 -0.39
C ILE A 103 0.95 -1.21 -1.19
N GLU A 104 0.92 -2.40 -0.58
CA GLU A 104 1.31 -3.65 -1.24
C GLU A 104 0.44 -3.93 -2.47
N LYS A 105 -0.89 -3.75 -2.35
CA LYS A 105 -1.84 -3.88 -3.46
C LYS A 105 -1.51 -2.90 -4.59
N ALA A 106 -1.33 -1.62 -4.29
CA ALA A 106 -1.04 -0.60 -5.29
C ALA A 106 0.27 -0.87 -6.05
N ALA A 107 1.31 -1.34 -5.33
CA ALA A 107 2.56 -1.76 -5.95
C ALA A 107 2.36 -2.95 -6.91
N MET A 108 1.56 -3.94 -6.53
CA MET A 108 1.24 -5.07 -7.40
C MET A 108 0.38 -4.68 -8.61
N GLU A 109 -0.60 -3.80 -8.43
CA GLU A 109 -1.44 -3.30 -9.53
C GLU A 109 -0.60 -2.52 -10.54
N ASN A 110 0.30 -1.66 -10.07
CA ASN A 110 1.23 -0.93 -10.93
C ASN A 110 2.10 -1.88 -11.76
N LEU A 111 2.70 -2.89 -11.13
CA LEU A 111 3.51 -3.89 -11.83
C LEU A 111 2.69 -4.70 -12.83
N ARG A 112 1.50 -5.15 -12.44
CA ARG A 112 0.58 -5.87 -13.32
C ARG A 112 0.27 -5.04 -14.56
N ASP A 113 -0.02 -3.76 -14.40
CA ASP A 113 -0.41 -2.88 -15.51
C ASP A 113 0.78 -2.59 -16.44
N ARG A 114 1.99 -2.43 -15.90
CA ARG A 114 3.24 -2.33 -16.67
C ARG A 114 3.53 -3.60 -17.49
N ILE A 115 3.34 -4.78 -16.90
CA ILE A 115 3.53 -6.08 -17.59
C ILE A 115 2.48 -6.26 -18.70
N LYS A 116 1.21 -5.91 -18.44
CA LYS A 116 0.15 -5.92 -19.47
C LYS A 116 0.47 -4.97 -20.62
N GLY A 117 1.08 -3.82 -20.32
CA GLY A 117 1.55 -2.85 -21.30
C GLY A 117 2.77 -3.30 -22.11
N GLY A 118 3.36 -4.45 -21.79
CA GLY A 118 4.55 -4.98 -22.50
C GLY A 118 5.85 -4.29 -22.11
N GLU A 119 5.91 -3.60 -20.97
CA GLU A 119 7.12 -2.97 -20.49
C GLU A 119 8.17 -4.02 -20.09
N LYS A 120 9.43 -3.79 -20.46
CA LYS A 120 10.55 -4.67 -20.11
C LYS A 120 11.05 -4.35 -18.69
N ILE A 121 10.63 -5.14 -17.73
CA ILE A 121 11.06 -5.04 -16.33
C ILE A 121 12.20 -6.01 -16.09
N LYS A 122 13.40 -5.51 -15.75
CA LYS A 122 14.60 -6.33 -15.49
C LYS A 122 14.45 -7.21 -14.25
N ASN A 123 14.09 -6.59 -13.12
CA ASN A 123 13.92 -7.31 -11.85
C ASN A 123 12.60 -6.88 -11.19
N LEU A 124 11.56 -7.67 -11.42
CA LEU A 124 10.22 -7.42 -10.89
C LEU A 124 10.21 -7.39 -9.36
N VAL A 125 10.99 -8.26 -8.72
CA VAL A 125 11.03 -8.37 -7.26
C VAL A 125 11.66 -7.12 -6.64
N ALA A 126 12.78 -6.67 -7.20
CA ALA A 126 13.45 -5.46 -6.72
C ALA A 126 12.58 -4.20 -6.92
N GLU A 127 11.90 -4.09 -8.06
CA GLU A 127 10.95 -3.00 -8.33
C GLU A 127 9.78 -3.01 -7.35
N TYR A 128 9.19 -4.18 -7.10
CA TYR A 128 8.13 -4.35 -6.09
C TYR A 128 8.60 -3.92 -4.70
N GLN A 129 9.73 -4.48 -4.25
CA GLN A 129 10.27 -4.21 -2.92
C GLN A 129 10.60 -2.73 -2.75
N THR A 130 11.19 -2.10 -3.77
CA THR A 130 11.52 -0.67 -3.74
C THR A 130 10.26 0.20 -3.70
N ALA A 131 9.24 -0.15 -4.49
CA ALA A 131 7.97 0.58 -4.51
C ALA A 131 7.24 0.48 -3.16
N VAL A 132 7.17 -0.72 -2.58
CA VAL A 132 6.56 -0.96 -1.27
C VAL A 132 7.35 -0.26 -0.17
N GLN A 133 8.68 -0.44 -0.13
CA GLN A 133 9.51 0.17 0.91
C GLN A 133 9.36 1.69 0.92
N ARG A 134 9.47 2.33 -0.25
CA ARG A 134 9.33 3.79 -0.37
C ARG A 134 7.97 4.27 0.16
N ALA A 135 6.88 3.62 -0.22
CA ALA A 135 5.54 4.02 0.20
C ALA A 135 5.28 3.70 1.68
N THR A 136 5.83 2.60 2.19
CA THR A 136 5.80 2.28 3.63
C THR A 136 6.57 3.32 4.44
N ASP A 137 7.78 3.69 4.02
CA ASP A 137 8.57 4.73 4.69
C ASP A 137 7.82 6.07 4.68
N GLU A 138 7.18 6.42 3.55
CA GLU A 138 6.36 7.63 3.45
C GLU A 138 5.20 7.61 4.44
N TYR A 139 4.48 6.48 4.56
CA TYR A 139 3.40 6.31 5.53
C TYR A 139 3.92 6.35 6.98
N GLU A 140 4.96 5.60 7.30
CA GLU A 140 5.49 5.49 8.66
C GLU A 140 5.95 6.85 9.21
N ASN A 141 6.52 7.70 8.36
CA ASN A 141 6.98 9.04 8.72
C ASN A 141 5.85 10.08 8.91
N GLN A 142 4.59 9.73 8.63
CA GLN A 142 3.47 10.65 8.86
C GLN A 142 3.19 10.81 10.36
N PRO A 143 2.79 12.02 10.81
CA PRO A 143 2.36 12.22 12.18
C PRO A 143 1.06 11.47 12.47
N GLU A 144 0.88 11.03 13.70
CA GLU A 144 -0.30 10.27 14.14
C GLU A 144 -1.64 10.95 13.79
N ALA A 145 -1.71 12.28 13.94
CA ALA A 145 -2.89 13.04 13.58
C ALA A 145 -3.23 12.95 12.08
N ALA A 146 -2.23 12.86 11.20
CA ALA A 146 -2.47 12.68 9.77
C ALA A 146 -2.93 11.26 9.43
N LYS A 147 -2.47 10.25 10.18
CA LYS A 147 -2.86 8.85 9.98
C LYS A 147 -4.30 8.56 10.40
N TYR A 148 -4.71 9.09 11.55
CA TYR A 148 -5.97 8.67 12.19
C TYR A 148 -7.06 9.74 12.20
N PHE A 149 -6.74 11.03 12.37
CA PHE A 149 -7.79 12.03 12.64
C PHE A 149 -8.59 12.42 11.40
N GLY A 150 -8.07 12.13 10.20
CA GLY A 150 -8.80 12.21 8.94
C GLY A 150 -9.39 10.88 8.47
N ASN A 151 -9.15 9.78 9.18
CA ASN A 151 -9.66 8.48 8.79
C ASN A 151 -11.13 8.32 9.22
N GLU A 152 -12.03 8.12 8.25
CA GLU A 152 -13.47 8.03 8.49
C GLU A 152 -13.84 6.98 9.55
N ALA A 153 -13.19 5.81 9.55
CA ALA A 153 -13.49 4.75 10.51
C ALA A 153 -13.08 5.13 11.95
N PHE A 154 -11.98 5.85 12.11
CA PHE A 154 -11.55 6.32 13.43
C PHE A 154 -12.43 7.46 13.95
N VAL A 155 -12.84 8.38 13.06
CA VAL A 155 -13.76 9.47 13.42
C VAL A 155 -15.12 8.90 13.81
N ASP A 156 -15.67 7.97 13.02
CA ASP A 156 -16.93 7.28 13.31
C ASP A 156 -16.86 6.51 14.65
N PHE A 157 -15.74 5.83 14.91
CA PHE A 157 -15.49 5.18 16.19
C PHE A 157 -15.58 6.16 17.37
N LYS A 158 -14.81 7.25 17.32
CA LYS A 158 -14.79 8.26 18.38
C LYS A 158 -16.16 8.89 18.59
N GLN A 159 -16.87 9.17 17.50
CA GLN A 159 -18.20 9.76 17.55
C GLN A 159 -19.20 8.81 18.22
N LYS A 160 -19.25 7.55 17.80
CA LYS A 160 -20.19 6.57 18.37
C LYS A 160 -19.95 6.33 19.86
N VAL A 161 -18.69 6.21 20.28
CA VAL A 161 -18.34 6.07 21.70
C VAL A 161 -18.73 7.32 22.50
N TRP A 162 -18.50 8.52 21.95
CA TRP A 162 -18.89 9.78 22.60
C TRP A 162 -20.40 9.90 22.80
N GLU A 163 -21.19 9.52 21.79
CA GLU A 163 -22.65 9.63 21.79
C GLU A 163 -23.32 8.80 22.88
N VAL A 164 -22.67 7.76 23.41
CA VAL A 164 -23.19 6.90 24.50
C VAL A 164 -23.56 7.74 25.73
N HIS A 165 -22.70 8.68 26.13
CA HIS A 165 -22.94 9.56 27.28
C HIS A 165 -23.39 10.98 26.89
N HIS A 166 -23.35 11.31 25.60
CA HIS A 166 -23.63 12.66 25.09
C HIS A 166 -24.56 12.64 23.85
N PRO A 167 -25.79 12.12 23.96
CA PRO A 167 -26.67 11.89 22.81
C PRO A 167 -27.10 13.15 22.05
N ASP A 168 -27.11 14.30 22.73
CA ASP A 168 -27.54 15.60 22.19
C ASP A 168 -26.37 16.59 22.00
N GLN A 169 -25.11 16.15 22.17
CA GLN A 169 -23.94 17.01 22.00
C GLN A 169 -23.07 16.51 20.85
N GLU A 170 -22.64 17.44 20.01
CA GLU A 170 -21.65 17.13 18.98
C GLU A 170 -20.31 16.77 19.63
N MET A 171 -19.64 15.76 19.06
CA MET A 171 -18.30 15.39 19.49
C MET A 171 -17.33 16.55 19.21
N PRO A 172 -16.49 16.95 20.18
CA PRO A 172 -15.42 17.92 19.94
C PRO A 172 -14.51 17.47 18.79
N PRO A 173 -13.95 18.40 18.00
CA PRO A 173 -13.07 18.05 16.89
C PRO A 173 -11.81 17.34 17.38
N LEU A 174 -11.44 16.23 16.73
CA LEU A 174 -10.25 15.45 17.09
C LEU A 174 -8.94 16.22 16.82
N ASN A 175 -8.95 17.10 15.81
CA ASN A 175 -7.85 18.01 15.53
C ASN A 175 -8.24 19.45 15.90
N PRO A 176 -7.56 20.09 16.87
CA PRO A 176 -7.86 21.47 17.27
C PRO A 176 -7.41 22.53 16.25
N ARG A 177 -6.70 22.14 15.18
CA ARG A 177 -6.38 23.03 14.07
C ARG A 177 -7.45 22.89 12.98
N PRO A 178 -8.12 23.98 12.56
CA PRO A 178 -9.00 23.94 11.40
C PRO A 178 -8.13 23.62 10.19
N VAL A 179 -8.30 22.42 9.62
CA VAL A 179 -7.82 22.14 8.29
C VAL A 179 -8.79 22.88 7.38
N ASP A 180 -8.30 23.93 6.72
CA ASP A 180 -9.07 24.72 5.74
C ASP A 180 -9.63 23.75 4.68
N ASP A 181 -10.95 23.80 4.47
CA ASP A 181 -11.67 23.33 3.29
C ASP A 181 -11.65 21.84 2.91
N ASP A 182 -11.71 20.91 3.87
CA ASP A 182 -12.24 19.56 3.59
C ASP A 182 -13.70 19.47 4.02
N LEU A 183 -14.58 19.19 3.05
CA LEU A 183 -16.01 18.93 3.26
C LEU A 183 -16.17 17.76 4.24
N VAL A 184 -16.28 18.08 5.53
CA VAL A 184 -16.75 17.14 6.55
C VAL A 184 -18.21 16.85 6.21
N ILE A 185 -18.49 15.67 5.63
CA ILE A 185 -19.85 15.15 5.53
C ILE A 185 -20.28 14.84 6.97
N GLY A 186 -20.81 15.85 7.65
CA GLY A 186 -21.46 15.65 8.94
C GLY A 186 -22.57 14.62 8.76
N THR A 187 -22.61 13.62 9.63
CA THR A 187 -23.71 12.66 9.69
C THR A 187 -24.99 13.43 9.98
N GLN A 188 -25.79 13.69 8.94
CA GLN A 188 -27.03 14.44 9.08
C GLN A 188 -28.02 13.58 9.89
N ARG A 189 -28.25 13.93 11.16
CA ARG A 189 -29.29 13.29 11.98
C ARG A 189 -30.65 13.62 11.38
N VAL A 190 -31.26 12.65 10.69
CA VAL A 190 -32.62 12.79 10.15
C VAL A 190 -33.61 12.49 11.26
N SER A 191 -34.39 13.50 11.67
CA SER A 191 -35.46 13.31 12.64
C SER A 191 -36.57 12.42 12.06
N LEU A 192 -36.88 11.31 12.75
CA LEU A 192 -38.01 10.43 12.41
C LEU A 192 -39.36 10.95 12.94
N LYS A 193 -39.38 12.15 13.53
CA LYS A 193 -40.60 12.82 13.96
C LYS A 193 -41.18 13.62 12.82
N CYS A 194 -42.48 13.47 12.59
CA CYS A 194 -43.22 14.31 11.66
C CYS A 194 -43.18 15.77 12.13
N PRO A 195 -42.76 16.73 11.27
CA PRO A 195 -42.68 18.14 11.68
C PRO A 195 -44.05 18.76 12.01
N ILE A 196 -45.15 18.16 11.56
CA ILE A 196 -46.51 18.65 11.80
C ILE A 196 -47.10 18.04 13.07
N THR A 197 -47.04 16.71 13.20
CA THR A 197 -47.70 15.99 14.31
C THR A 197 -46.79 15.77 15.50
N GLN A 198 -45.48 15.99 15.36
CA GLN A 198 -44.43 15.70 16.36
C GLN A 198 -44.38 14.23 16.83
N THR A 199 -45.15 13.35 16.18
CA THR A 199 -45.17 11.89 16.39
C THR A 199 -44.26 11.19 15.40
N LEU A 200 -43.94 9.92 15.66
CA LEU A 200 -43.22 9.08 14.70
C LEU A 200 -43.94 9.01 13.34
N LEU A 201 -43.16 9.08 12.26
CA LEU A 201 -43.66 9.00 10.89
C LEU A 201 -44.27 7.63 10.61
N VAL A 202 -45.56 7.60 10.24
CA VAL A 202 -46.27 6.37 9.82
C VAL A 202 -46.37 6.28 8.29
N ASN A 203 -46.60 7.41 7.61
CA ASN A 203 -46.67 7.50 6.15
C ASN A 203 -45.85 8.71 5.66
N PRO A 204 -44.52 8.58 5.56
CA PRO A 204 -43.66 9.69 5.15
C PRO A 204 -43.87 10.04 3.69
N VAL A 205 -44.17 11.31 3.41
CA VAL A 205 -44.28 11.84 2.05
C VAL A 205 -43.20 12.88 1.82
N THR A 206 -42.53 12.81 0.67
CA THR A 206 -41.54 13.81 0.25
C THR A 206 -42.11 14.67 -0.86
N ARG A 207 -41.97 15.99 -0.75
CA ARG A 207 -42.30 16.90 -1.86
C ARG A 207 -41.06 17.00 -2.74
N CYS A 208 -41.15 16.58 -4.00
CA CYS A 208 -40.06 16.76 -4.96
C CYS A 208 -39.98 18.24 -5.35
N VAL A 209 -39.21 19.03 -4.61
CA VAL A 209 -38.90 20.43 -4.95
C VAL A 209 -37.41 20.53 -5.19
N ARG A 210 -37.02 20.70 -6.45
CA ARG A 210 -35.64 20.93 -6.84
C ARG A 210 -35.32 22.41 -6.59
N TRP A 211 -34.62 22.71 -5.52
CA TRP A 211 -34.07 24.05 -5.30
C TRP A 211 -32.83 24.21 -6.18
N THR A 212 -33.01 24.75 -7.38
CA THR A 212 -31.90 25.34 -8.12
C THR A 212 -31.71 26.75 -7.57
N TYR A 213 -30.67 26.94 -6.76
CA TYR A 213 -30.20 28.29 -6.45
C TYR A 213 -29.64 28.88 -7.74
N GLY A 214 -30.43 29.74 -8.38
CA GLY A 214 -29.97 30.56 -9.49
C GLY A 214 -29.00 31.61 -8.95
N VAL A 215 -27.77 31.57 -9.44
CA VAL A 215 -26.83 32.68 -9.33
C VAL A 215 -27.45 33.85 -10.10
N VAL A 216 -27.88 34.88 -9.38
CA VAL A 216 -28.31 36.15 -9.97
C VAL A 216 -27.04 36.94 -10.35
N PRO A 217 -26.95 37.47 -11.57
CA PRO A 217 -25.76 38.15 -12.09
C PRO A 217 -25.44 39.47 -11.37
#